data_AF-A0A229SAY8-F1
#
_entry.id   AF-A0A229SAY8-F1
#
_cell.length_a   1.000
_cell.length_b   1.000
_cell.length_c   1.000
_cell.angle_alpha   90.00
_cell.angle_beta   90.00
_cell.angle_gamma   90.00
#
_symmetry.space_group_name_H-M   'P 1'
#
loop_
_entity.id
_entity.type
_entity.pdbx_description
1 polymer ?
#
loop_
_entity_poly.entity_id
_entity_poly.type
_entity_poly.pdbx_seq_one_letter_code
_entity_poly.pdbx_strand_id
1 'polypeptide(L)'
;MYGYAAFKPDGEHLYACDTRADGRSVKAEIRWGTKKASVTDSNGAKAGCGHKNLSIAEGTRVQFRVVVEGIGAYPWVNATA
;
A
#
# COMPACT_ATOMS: atom_id res chain seq x y z
N MET A 1 15.14 -3.62 1.66
CA MET A 1 13.75 -3.35 1.28
C MET A 1 13.72 -1.99 0.57
N TYR A 2 13.01 -1.88 -0.55
CA TYR A 2 12.96 -0.65 -1.36
C TYR A 2 11.84 0.28 -0.90
N GLY A 3 10.69 -0.29 -0.57
CA GLY A 3 9.61 0.37 0.14
C GLY A 3 8.69 -0.66 0.79
N TYR A 4 7.63 -0.21 1.44
CA TYR A 4 6.63 -1.07 2.04
C TYR A 4 5.21 -0.61 1.75
N ALA A 5 4.28 -1.56 1.82
CA ALA A 5 2.86 -1.29 1.93
C ALA A 5 2.42 -1.61 3.35
N ALA A 6 1.57 -0.76 3.93
CA ALA A 6 0.95 -1.02 5.21
C ALA A 6 -0.54 -0.70 5.15
N PHE A 7 -1.36 -1.50 5.80
CA PHE A 7 -2.76 -1.22 6.01
C PHE A 7 -2.99 -0.96 7.50
N LYS A 8 -3.52 0.21 7.83
CA LYS A 8 -3.97 0.55 9.19
C LYS A 8 -5.48 0.33 9.25
N PRO A 9 -5.96 -0.62 10.07
CA PRO A 9 -7.38 -0.88 10.26
C PRO A 9 -8.10 0.34 10.85
N ASP A 10 -7.49 0.98 11.86
CA ASP A 10 -7.94 2.24 12.44
C ASP A 10 -7.91 3.36 11.38
N GLY A 11 -9.12 3.81 11.00
CA GLY A 11 -9.34 4.77 9.91
C GLY A 11 -9.21 4.20 8.49
N GLU A 12 -8.92 2.90 8.32
CA GLU A 12 -8.90 2.17 7.04
C GLU A 12 -7.93 2.73 5.99
N HIS A 13 -6.73 3.11 6.44
CA HIS A 13 -5.71 3.72 5.59
C HIS A 13 -4.77 2.69 4.97
N LEU A 14 -4.65 2.72 3.64
CA LEU A 14 -3.55 2.06 2.93
C LEU A 14 -2.40 3.05 2.74
N TYR A 15 -1.19 2.61 3.04
CA TYR A 15 0.06 3.36 2.90
C TYR A 15 0.95 2.69 1.86
N ALA A 16 1.56 3.49 1.00
CA ALA A 16 2.73 3.16 0.21
C ALA A 16 3.87 4.07 0.66
N CYS A 17 4.98 3.47 1.07
CA CYS A 17 6.14 4.22 1.55
C CYS A 17 7.35 3.79 0.76
N ASP A 18 7.94 4.70 0.00
CA ASP A 18 9.29 4.50 -0.51
C ASP A 18 10.33 4.81 0.60
N THR A 19 11.19 3.82 0.88
CA THR A 19 12.23 3.93 1.91
C THR A 19 13.60 4.23 1.33
N ARG A 20 13.74 4.29 0.00
CA ARG A 20 15.00 4.59 -0.69
C ARG A 20 14.80 5.75 -1.64
N ALA A 21 15.64 6.78 -1.54
CA ALA A 21 15.66 7.85 -2.55
C ALA A 21 16.40 7.39 -3.83
N ASP A 22 15.93 6.30 -4.43
CA ASP A 22 16.54 5.71 -5.63
C ASP A 22 15.78 6.05 -6.93
N GLY A 23 14.74 6.88 -6.82
CA GLY A 23 13.95 7.37 -7.95
C GLY A 23 12.89 6.38 -8.43
N ARG A 24 12.66 5.27 -7.73
CA ARG A 24 11.61 4.29 -8.07
C ARG A 24 10.29 4.66 -7.41
N SER A 25 9.18 4.44 -8.11
CA SER A 25 7.86 4.54 -7.48
C SER A 25 7.49 3.26 -6.72
N VAL A 26 6.78 3.44 -5.60
CA VAL A 26 6.23 2.35 -4.79
C VAL A 26 4.72 2.44 -4.78
N LYS A 27 4.06 1.35 -5.18
CA LYS A 27 2.60 1.25 -5.21
C LYS A 27 2.13 0.22 -4.19
N ALA A 28 1.25 0.63 -3.29
CA ALA A 28 0.49 -0.30 -2.46
C ALA A 28 -0.82 -0.65 -3.18
N GLU A 29 -1.11 -1.93 -3.28
CA GLU A 29 -2.36 -2.45 -3.83
C GLU A 29 -3.11 -3.19 -2.73
N ILE A 30 -4.42 -3.02 -2.67
CA ILE A 30 -5.29 -3.72 -1.72
C ILE A 30 -6.56 -4.19 -2.41
N ARG A 31 -7.09 -5.33 -1.96
CA ARG A 31 -8.34 -5.91 -2.43
C ARG A 31 -9.16 -6.48 -1.29
N TRP A 32 -10.49 -6.38 -1.42
CA TRP A 32 -11.45 -6.92 -0.46
C TRP A 32 -12.77 -7.23 -1.18
N GLY A 33 -13.26 -8.46 -1.03
CA GLY A 33 -14.37 -8.96 -1.85
C GLY A 33 -14.10 -8.77 -3.35
N THR A 34 -14.96 -8.03 -4.03
CA THR A 34 -14.81 -7.67 -5.46
C THR A 34 -14.10 -6.33 -5.69
N LYS A 35 -13.82 -5.58 -4.62
CA LYS A 35 -13.22 -4.23 -4.69
C LYS A 35 -11.70 -4.28 -4.70
N LYS A 36 -11.08 -3.31 -5.37
CA LYS A 36 -9.63 -3.11 -5.46
C LYS A 36 -9.33 -1.63 -5.34
N ALA A 37 -8.23 -1.29 -4.68
CA ALA A 37 -7.71 0.07 -4.62
C ALA A 37 -6.19 0.06 -4.64
N SER A 38 -5.59 1.21 -4.94
CA SER A 38 -4.16 1.40 -4.81
C SER A 38 -3.82 2.83 -4.45
N VAL A 39 -2.67 3.00 -3.81
CA VAL A 39 -2.01 4.30 -3.62
C VAL A 39 -0.58 4.17 -4.14
N THR A 40 -0.13 5.17 -4.88
CA THR A 40 1.23 5.24 -5.40
C THR A 40 1.95 6.37 -4.69
N ASP A 41 3.13 6.06 -4.18
CA ASP A 41 4.13 7.04 -3.80
C ASP A 41 5.09 7.21 -4.98
N SER A 42 4.97 8.35 -5.67
CA SER A 42 5.66 8.63 -6.92
C SER A 42 6.98 9.39 -6.74
N ASN A 43 7.36 9.78 -5.52
CA ASN A 43 8.38 10.82 -5.33
C ASN A 43 9.48 10.54 -4.30
N GLY A 44 9.77 9.27 -4.02
CA GLY A 44 10.85 8.89 -3.12
C GLY A 44 10.67 9.40 -1.68
N ALA A 45 11.59 9.00 -0.80
CA ALA A 45 11.55 9.25 0.65
C ALA A 45 11.39 10.74 1.10
N LYS A 46 11.34 11.72 0.19
CA LYS A 46 11.31 13.17 0.49
C LYS A 46 9.93 13.75 0.83
N ALA A 47 8.81 13.10 0.45
CA ALA A 47 7.45 13.63 0.65
C ALA A 47 6.64 12.91 1.76
N GLY A 48 7.21 11.87 2.36
CA GLY A 48 6.46 10.96 3.24
C GLY A 48 5.60 9.98 2.44
N CYS A 49 5.01 9.02 3.14
CA CYS A 49 4.24 7.95 2.50
C CYS A 49 2.97 8.47 1.83
N GLY A 50 2.72 8.06 0.59
CA GLY A 50 1.40 8.18 -0.02
C GLY A 50 0.38 7.34 0.76
N HIS A 51 -0.77 7.91 1.11
CA HIS A 51 -1.83 7.17 1.79
C HIS A 51 -3.22 7.47 1.23
N LYS A 52 -4.13 6.51 1.40
CA LYS A 52 -5.53 6.63 0.98
C LYS A 52 -6.44 5.99 2.02
N ASN A 53 -7.45 6.72 2.48
CA ASN A 53 -8.57 6.17 3.24
C ASN A 53 -9.49 5.41 2.28
N LEU A 54 -9.87 4.19 2.66
CA LEU A 54 -10.67 3.30 1.82
C LEU A 54 -12.09 3.09 2.34
N SER A 55 -12.41 3.58 3.54
CA SER A 55 -13.70 3.43 4.21
C SER A 55 -14.24 2.00 4.11
N ILE A 56 -13.41 1.05 4.55
CA ILE A 56 -13.69 -0.38 4.51
C ILE A 56 -14.34 -0.79 5.83
N ALA A 57 -15.61 -1.18 5.78
CA ALA A 57 -16.33 -1.66 6.96
C ALA A 57 -15.49 -2.60 7.86
N GLU A 58 -15.50 -2.33 9.17
CA GLU A 58 -14.77 -3.08 10.18
C GLU A 58 -15.07 -4.59 10.09
N GLY A 59 -14.07 -5.42 10.38
CA GLY A 59 -14.14 -6.87 10.28
C GLY A 59 -13.98 -7.40 8.85
N THR A 60 -13.86 -6.53 7.84
CA THR A 60 -13.66 -6.97 6.46
C THR A 60 -12.27 -7.56 6.26
N ARG A 61 -12.20 -8.78 5.70
CA ARG A 61 -10.93 -9.38 5.28
C ARG A 61 -10.37 -8.64 4.08
N VAL A 62 -9.15 -8.15 4.22
CA VAL A 62 -8.41 -7.45 3.17
C VAL A 62 -7.13 -8.20 2.82
N GLN A 63 -6.67 -8.03 1.58
CA GLN A 63 -5.34 -8.46 1.17
C GLN A 63 -4.62 -7.28 0.55
N PHE A 64 -3.39 -7.02 0.96
CA PHE A 64 -2.58 -5.95 0.41
C PHE A 64 -1.19 -6.44 0.01
N ARG A 65 -0.55 -5.74 -0.92
CA ARG A 65 0.84 -5.99 -1.32
C ARG A 65 1.52 -4.69 -1.72
N VAL A 66 2.84 -4.74 -1.80
CA VAL A 66 3.66 -3.67 -2.38
C VAL A 66 4.16 -4.07 -3.76
N VAL A 67 4.17 -3.12 -4.67
CA VAL A 67 4.74 -3.23 -6.01
C VAL A 67 5.80 -2.13 -6.14
N VAL A 68 7.01 -2.52 -6.52
CA VAL A 68 8.14 -1.60 -6.70
C VAL A 68 8.48 -1.54 -8.18
N GLU A 69 8.56 -0.32 -8.71
CA GLU A 69 8.88 -0.09 -10.11
C GLU A 69 10.26 -0.66 -10.49
N GLY A 70 10.32 -1.38 -11.61
CA GLY A 70 11.54 -2.04 -12.08
C GLY A 70 12.01 -3.25 -11.25
N ILE A 71 11.30 -3.63 -10.19
CA ILE A 71 11.60 -4.84 -9.39
C ILE A 71 10.45 -5.85 -9.48
N GLY A 72 9.21 -5.40 -9.28
CA GLY A 72 8.02 -6.24 -9.34
C GLY A 72 7.17 -6.21 -8.08
N ALA A 73 6.23 -7.15 -8.00
CA ALA A 73 5.25 -7.25 -6.93
C ALA A 73 5.68 -8.27 -5.85
N TYR A 74 5.52 -7.87 -4.60
CA TYR A 74 5.70 -8.76 -3.46
C TYR A 74 4.44 -9.61 -3.21
N PRO A 75 4.54 -10.71 -2.45
CA PRO A 75 3.39 -11.53 -2.09
C PRO A 75 2.27 -10.74 -1.39
N TRP A 76 1.04 -11.24 -1.52
CA TRP A 76 -0.11 -10.69 -0.79
C TRP A 76 -0.02 -11.02 0.70
N VAL A 77 -0.31 -10.03 1.53
CA VAL A 77 -0.44 -10.13 2.98
C VAL A 77 -1.92 -10.00 3.34
N ASN A 78 -2.39 -10.85 4.25
CA ASN A 78 -3.78 -10.80 4.75
C ASN A 78 -3.86 -9.87 5.96
N ALA A 79 -4.95 -9.12 6.07
CA ALA A 79 -5.32 -8.36 7.25
C ALA A 79 -6.85 -8.26 7.40
N THR A 80 -7.27 -7.61 8.47
CA THR A 80 -8.68 -7.30 8.75
C THR A 80 -8.79 -5.81 9.01
N ALA A 81 -9.78 -5.17 8.37
CA ALA A 81 -10.17 -3.78 8.60
C ALA A 81 -10.80 -3.59 9.97
#